data_AF-A0A5K1FD94-F1
#
_entry.id   AF-A0A5K1FD94-F1
#
_cell.length_a   1.000
_cell.length_b   1.000
_cell.length_c   1.000
_cell.angle_alpha   90.00
_cell.angle_beta   90.00
_cell.angle_gamma   90.00
#
_symmetry.space_group_name_H-M   'P 1'
#
loop_
_entity.id
_entity.type
_entity.pdbx_description
1 polymer ?
#
loop_
_entity_poly.entity_id
_entity_poly.type
_entity_poly.pdbx_seq_one_letter_code
_entity_poly.pdbx_strand_id
1 'polypeptide(L)'
;MDSFNSSATLFGGFQPIPDVKNNNDVQELGKFAVAEYKAEYKKEHPGEAALLFAEVVEAQSQVVAGTNYKLLIKALEAGYLRHYKGSL
;
A
#
# COMPACT_ATOMS: atom_id res chain seq x y z
N MET A 1 -32.53 24.27 1.14
CA MET A 1 -31.35 24.95 0.57
C MET A 1 -30.53 25.50 1.74
N ASP A 2 -29.33 25.05 2.10
CA ASP A 2 -28.44 24.00 1.60
C ASP A 2 -27.53 23.56 2.76
N SER A 3 -27.25 22.27 2.82
CA SER A 3 -26.30 21.64 3.75
C SER A 3 -24.87 22.15 3.49
N PHE A 4 -24.21 22.67 4.52
CA PHE A 4 -22.75 22.64 4.57
C PHE A 4 -22.31 21.46 5.45
N ASN A 5 -22.17 20.33 4.76
CA ASN A 5 -21.53 19.13 5.24
C ASN A 5 -20.13 19.47 5.77
N SER A 6 -20.02 19.59 7.09
CA SER A 6 -18.75 19.86 7.78
C SER A 6 -17.95 18.57 7.87
N SER A 7 -17.45 18.07 6.73
CA SER A 7 -16.30 17.15 6.75
C SER A 7 -15.10 17.96 7.20
N ALA A 8 -14.96 18.08 8.53
CA ALA A 8 -13.71 18.51 9.14
C ALA A 8 -12.65 17.51 8.70
N THR A 9 -11.95 17.82 7.62
CA THR A 9 -10.70 17.17 7.23
C THR A 9 -9.76 17.34 8.41
N LEU A 10 -9.66 16.33 9.28
CA LEU A 10 -8.68 16.29 10.36
C LEU A 10 -7.31 16.30 9.70
N PHE A 11 -6.67 17.46 9.65
CA PHE A 11 -5.27 17.63 9.28
C PHE A 11 -4.44 16.95 10.37
N GLY A 12 -4.18 15.65 10.18
CA GLY A 12 -3.43 14.83 11.14
C GLY A 12 -3.74 13.34 11.09
N GLY A 13 -4.78 12.88 10.40
CA GLY A 13 -5.09 11.44 10.25
C GLY A 13 -4.66 10.85 8.90
N PHE A 14 -4.64 9.52 8.80
CA PHE A 14 -4.53 8.85 7.49
C PHE A 14 -5.75 9.18 6.65
N GLN A 15 -5.51 9.64 5.42
CA GLN A 15 -6.52 9.98 4.44
C GLN A 15 -6.44 9.00 3.27
N PRO A 16 -7.58 8.54 2.73
CA PRO A 16 -7.58 7.64 1.58
C PRO A 16 -7.03 8.35 0.34
N ILE A 17 -6.19 7.65 -0.42
CA ILE A 17 -5.76 8.09 -1.74
C ILE A 17 -6.77 7.53 -2.75
N PRO A 18 -7.48 8.36 -3.53
CA PRO A 18 -8.39 7.89 -4.55
C PRO A 18 -7.63 7.34 -5.76
N ASP A 19 -8.33 6.50 -6.53
CA ASP A 19 -7.86 5.99 -7.83
C ASP A 19 -6.47 5.34 -7.81
N VAL A 20 -6.19 4.57 -6.76
CA VAL A 20 -4.89 3.93 -6.53
C VAL A 20 -4.41 3.05 -7.69
N LYS A 21 -5.33 2.48 -8.47
CA LYS A 21 -5.00 1.60 -9.60
C LYS A 21 -4.36 2.34 -10.76
N ASN A 22 -4.76 3.59 -10.99
CA ASN A 22 -4.20 4.44 -12.04
C ASN A 22 -3.13 5.40 -11.50
N ASN A 23 -2.89 5.40 -10.19
CA ASN A 23 -1.85 6.19 -9.55
C ASN A 23 -0.50 5.47 -9.64
N ASN A 24 0.34 5.87 -10.60
CA ASN A 24 1.65 5.26 -10.83
C ASN A 24 2.56 5.31 -9.60
N ASP A 25 2.57 6.41 -8.86
CA ASP A 25 3.44 6.58 -7.69
C ASP A 25 3.06 5.58 -6.59
N VAL A 26 1.77 5.39 -6.32
CA VAL A 26 1.28 4.41 -5.35
C VAL A 26 1.56 2.99 -5.81
N GLN A 27 1.40 2.69 -7.10
CA GLN A 27 1.73 1.37 -7.65
C GLN A 27 3.24 1.07 -7.56
N GLU A 28 4.09 2.06 -7.81
CA GLU A 28 5.55 1.93 -7.67
C GLU A 28 5.94 1.72 -6.21
N LEU A 29 5.31 2.45 -5.28
CA LEU A 29 5.51 2.28 -3.85
C LEU A 29 5.15 0.86 -3.38
N GLY A 30 4.05 0.30 -3.89
CA GLY A 30 3.67 -1.09 -3.62
C GLY A 30 4.65 -2.12 -4.20
N LYS A 31 5.17 -1.88 -5.41
CA LYS A 31 6.21 -2.72 -6.02
C LYS A 31 7.48 -2.72 -5.18
N PHE A 32 7.90 -1.55 -4.74
CA PHE A 32 9.06 -1.38 -3.86
C PHE A 32 8.89 -2.15 -2.55
N ALA A 33 7.75 -2.00 -1.88
CA ALA A 33 7.46 -2.71 -0.63
C ALA A 33 7.53 -4.24 -0.78
N VAL A 34 6.98 -4.80 -1.86
CA VAL A 34 7.06 -6.24 -2.14
C VAL A 34 8.49 -6.68 -2.45
N ALA A 35 9.27 -5.85 -3.15
CA ALA A 35 10.65 -6.15 -3.48
C ALA A 35 11.53 -6.20 -2.22
N GLU A 36 11.41 -5.22 -1.33
CA GLU A 36 12.12 -5.16 -0.05
C GLU A 36 11.76 -6.37 0.83
N TYR A 37 10.47 -6.64 1.01
CA TYR A 37 10.02 -7.81 1.77
C TYR A 37 10.60 -9.10 1.20
N LYS A 38 10.55 -9.28 -0.13
CA LYS A 38 11.10 -10.46 -0.80
C LYS A 38 12.61 -10.58 -0.60
N ALA A 39 13.34 -9.47 -0.62
CA ALA A 39 14.79 -9.47 -0.44
C ALA A 39 15.18 -9.86 1.00
N GLU A 40 14.45 -9.37 1.99
CA GLU A 40 14.65 -9.70 3.41
C GLU A 40 14.22 -11.13 3.72
N TYR A 41 12.99 -11.49 3.35
CA TYR A 41 12.42 -12.81 3.58
C TYR A 41 13.26 -13.94 2.96
N LYS A 42 13.83 -13.75 1.76
CA LYS A 42 14.71 -14.75 1.13
C LYS A 42 16.01 -15.01 1.91
N LYS A 43 16.51 -14.04 2.68
CA LYS A 43 17.71 -14.23 3.50
C LYS A 43 17.43 -15.19 4.65
N GLU A 44 16.22 -15.10 5.22
CA GLU A 44 15.77 -15.91 6.35
C GLU A 44 15.18 -17.26 5.91
N HIS A 45 14.53 -17.30 4.74
CA HIS A 45 13.76 -18.42 4.22
C HIS A 45 14.21 -18.84 2.80
N PRO A 46 15.43 -19.40 2.65
CA PRO A 46 15.94 -19.82 1.36
C PRO A 46 15.07 -20.96 0.78
N GLY A 47 14.46 -20.70 -0.39
CA GLY A 47 13.66 -21.70 -1.12
C GLY A 47 12.15 -21.59 -0.95
N GLU A 48 11.65 -20.67 -0.10
CA GLU A 48 10.22 -20.41 0.02
C GLU A 48 9.64 -19.60 -1.15
N ALA A 49 8.32 -19.69 -1.32
CA ALA A 49 7.60 -19.12 -2.45
C ALA A 49 7.80 -17.60 -2.52
N ALA A 50 8.30 -17.11 -3.66
CA ALA A 50 8.49 -15.69 -3.87
C ALA A 50 7.14 -14.97 -4.04
N LEU A 51 6.93 -13.90 -3.27
CA LEU A 51 5.87 -12.94 -3.53
C LEU A 51 6.13 -12.23 -4.86
N LEU A 52 5.09 -12.15 -5.69
CA LEU A 52 5.09 -11.34 -6.92
C LEU A 52 4.02 -10.26 -6.78
N PHE A 53 4.43 -9.01 -6.90
CA PHE A 53 3.52 -7.88 -6.89
C PHE A 53 2.51 -7.99 -8.04
N ALA A 54 1.23 -7.77 -7.75
CA ALA A 54 0.19 -7.63 -8.78
C ALA A 54 -0.27 -6.17 -8.90
N GLU A 55 -0.85 -5.61 -7.84
CA GLU A 55 -1.33 -4.22 -7.81
C GLU A 55 -1.52 -3.72 -6.37
N VAL A 56 -1.49 -2.41 -6.16
CA VAL A 56 -2.07 -1.79 -4.96
C VAL A 56 -3.57 -1.60 -5.17
N VAL A 57 -4.40 -2.10 -4.26
CA VAL A 57 -5.87 -2.02 -4.36
C VAL A 57 -6.47 -0.98 -3.43
N GLU A 58 -5.77 -0.60 -2.35
CA GLU A 58 -6.14 0.50 -1.46
C GLU A 58 -4.89 1.20 -0.94
N ALA A 59 -4.96 2.51 -0.71
CA ALA A 59 -3.86 3.26 -0.12
C ALA A 59 -4.39 4.41 0.75
N GLN A 60 -3.67 4.71 1.82
CA GLN A 60 -3.89 5.87 2.66
C GLN A 60 -2.56 6.59 2.90
N SER A 61 -2.58 7.92 2.95
CA SER A 61 -1.43 8.74 3.29
C SER A 61 -1.68 9.61 4.51
N GLN A 62 -0.63 9.90 5.26
CA GLN A 62 -0.66 10.85 6.36
C GLN A 62 0.57 11.76 6.29
N VAL A 63 0.37 13.07 6.34
CA VAL A 63 1.45 14.05 6.38
C VAL A 63 1.83 14.33 7.84
N VAL A 64 3.09 14.11 8.18
CA VAL A 64 3.72 14.37 9.49
C VAL A 64 4.98 15.22 9.27
N ALA A 65 6.13 14.89 9.87
CA ALA A 65 7.45 15.41 9.45
C ALA A 65 7.94 14.81 8.10
N GLY A 66 7.13 13.96 7.48
CA GLY A 66 7.30 13.28 6.19
C GLY A 66 5.93 12.77 5.71
N THR A 67 5.87 11.82 4.78
CA THR A 67 4.60 11.19 4.38
C THR A 67 4.63 9.71 4.70
N ASN A 68 3.72 9.27 5.58
CA ASN A 68 3.52 7.85 5.84
C ASN A 68 2.46 7.30 4.88
N TYR A 69 2.64 6.05 4.45
CA TYR A 69 1.69 5.35 3.62
C TYR A 69 1.22 4.04 4.26
N LYS A 70 -0.06 3.74 4.11
CA LYS A 70 -0.63 2.41 4.36
C LYS A 70 -1.17 1.87 3.05
N LEU A 71 -0.70 0.70 2.65
CA LEU A 71 -1.05 0.08 1.37
C LEU A 71 -1.74 -1.26 1.62
N LEU A 72 -2.79 -1.54 0.85
CA LEU A 72 -3.27 -2.91 0.65
C LEU A 72 -2.79 -3.38 -0.72
N ILE A 73 -1.87 -4.33 -0.70
CA ILE A 73 -1.18 -4.85 -1.89
C ILE A 73 -1.73 -6.23 -2.21
N LYS A 74 -2.13 -6.43 -3.46
CA LYS A 74 -2.42 -7.74 -4.00
C LYS A 74 -1.13 -8.33 -4.57
N ALA A 75 -0.78 -9.53 -4.12
CA ALA A 75 0.42 -10.23 -4.58
C ALA A 75 0.13 -11.73 -4.78
N LEU A 76 0.89 -12.35 -5.68
CA LEU A 76 0.84 -13.79 -5.92
C LEU A 76 1.82 -14.48 -4.98
N GLU A 77 1.33 -15.47 -4.23
CA GLU A 77 2.12 -16.33 -3.36
C GLU A 77 1.77 -17.79 -3.67
N ALA A 78 2.76 -18.57 -4.09
CA ALA A 78 2.60 -19.98 -4.46
C ALA A 78 1.41 -20.25 -5.41
N GLY A 79 1.15 -19.32 -6.35
CA GLY A 79 0.06 -19.43 -7.33
C GLY A 79 -1.31 -18.89 -6.87
N TYR A 80 -1.42 -18.40 -5.64
CA TYR A 80 -2.66 -17.81 -5.11
C TYR A 80 -2.53 -16.30 -4.95
N LEU A 81 -3.52 -15.54 -5.45
CA LEU A 81 -3.58 -14.10 -5.22
C LEU A 81 -4.08 -13.83 -3.81
N ARG A 82 -3.27 -13.11 -3.03
CA ARG A 82 -3.52 -12.76 -1.64
C ARG A 82 -3.35 -11.25 -1.43
N HIS A 83 -3.94 -10.75 -0.35
CA HIS A 83 -3.83 -9.35 0.06
C HIS A 83 -2.89 -9.22 1.25
N TYR A 84 -2.00 -8.25 1.18
CA TYR A 84 -0.98 -7.95 2.17
C TYR A 84 -1.08 -6.48 2.57
N LYS A 85 -0.92 -6.19 3.85
CA LYS A 85 -0.86 -4.82 4.35
C LYS A 85 0.60 -4.39 4.43
N GLY A 86 0.93 -3.28 3.78
CA GLY A 86 2.22 -2.61 3.86
C GLY A 86 2.09 -1.28 4.59
N SER A 87 3.14 -0.87 5.30
CA SER A 87 3.25 0.47 5.87
C SER A 87 4.67 0.99 5.67
N LEU A 88 4.77 2.23 5.22
CA LEU A 88 6.01 2.90 4.80
C LEU A 88 6.06 4.29 5.40
#